data_AF-A0A371F5R9-F1
#
_entry.id   AF-A0A371F5R9-F1
#
_cell.length_a   1.000
_cell.length_b   1.000
_cell.length_c   1.000
_cell.angle_alpha   90.00
_cell.angle_beta   90.00
_cell.angle_gamma   90.00
#
_symmetry.space_group_name_H-M   'P 1'
#
loop_
_entity.id
_entity.type
_entity.pdbx_description
1 polymer ?
#
loop_
_entity_poly.entity_id
_entity_poly.type
_entity_poly.pdbx_seq_one_letter_code
_entity_poly.pdbx_strand_id
1 'polypeptide(L)'
;MKDYVTSDDLTYEDAINFAMFASANPELVDPPPNCKIVGVKWIFKTKLKETGEIDKFKARWVAKGYTQEEGINYREIFSPVARLKTIRIIVALAATKRWSIYQVDIKSAFLHGEINEDVYKLKKALYGLKQAPRAWYSKLESHLAANDDLIYTGNHEFDVLRV
;
A
#
# COMPACT_ATOMS: atom_id res chain seq x y z
N MET A 1 -2.16 -19.89 -15.48
CA MET A 1 -2.53 -20.64 -14.25
C MET A 1 -2.73 -19.61 -13.14
N LYS A 2 -3.78 -19.68 -12.31
CA LYS A 2 -4.07 -18.65 -11.31
C LYS A 2 -3.24 -18.93 -10.04
N ASP A 3 -2.18 -18.15 -9.79
CA ASP A 3 -1.30 -18.28 -8.60
C ASP A 3 -1.94 -17.81 -7.27
N TYR A 4 -3.27 -17.71 -7.21
CA TYR A 4 -4.00 -17.09 -6.10
C TYR A 4 -5.26 -17.89 -5.78
N VAL A 5 -5.49 -18.09 -4.49
CA VAL A 5 -6.68 -18.75 -3.94
C VAL A 5 -7.50 -17.69 -3.22
N THR A 6 -8.82 -17.70 -3.40
CA THR A 6 -9.72 -16.79 -2.69
C THR A 6 -10.29 -17.46 -1.46
N SER A 7 -10.88 -16.69 -0.53
CA SER A 7 -11.55 -17.25 0.66
C SER A 7 -12.53 -18.37 0.33
N ASP A 8 -13.16 -18.28 -0.83
CA ASP A 8 -14.25 -19.17 -1.24
C ASP A 8 -13.71 -20.52 -1.75
N ASP A 9 -12.40 -20.59 -2.04
CA ASP A 9 -11.70 -21.74 -2.64
C ASP A 9 -10.69 -22.39 -1.67
N LEU A 10 -10.61 -21.93 -0.41
CA LEU A 10 -9.63 -22.40 0.57
C LEU A 10 -10.06 -23.68 1.29
N THR A 11 -9.09 -24.55 1.57
CA THR A 11 -9.28 -25.64 2.52
C THR A 11 -9.19 -25.13 3.97
N TYR A 12 -9.69 -25.92 4.93
CA TYR A 12 -9.64 -25.58 6.36
C TYR A 12 -8.20 -25.42 6.88
N GLU A 13 -7.28 -26.29 6.45
CA GLU A 13 -5.86 -26.22 6.83
C GLU A 13 -5.15 -25.01 6.24
N ASP A 14 -5.45 -24.67 4.98
CA ASP A 14 -4.94 -23.44 4.39
C ASP A 14 -5.45 -22.22 5.16
N ALA A 15 -6.73 -22.21 5.52
CA ALA A 15 -7.34 -21.11 6.27
C ALA A 15 -6.68 -20.90 7.64
N ILE A 16 -6.37 -21.97 8.39
CA ILE A 16 -5.64 -21.89 9.67
C ILE A 16 -4.24 -21.31 9.45
N ASN A 17 -3.50 -21.83 8.48
CA ASN A 17 -2.14 -21.37 8.18
C ASN A 17 -2.14 -19.89 7.78
N PHE A 18 -3.08 -19.44 6.95
CA PHE A 18 -3.18 -18.04 6.57
C PHE A 18 -3.68 -17.12 7.68
N ALA A 19 -4.61 -17.57 8.53
CA ALA A 19 -5.14 -16.78 9.65
C ALA A 19 -4.06 -16.45 10.67
N MET A 20 -3.14 -17.37 10.97
CA MET A 20 -2.00 -17.11 11.84
C MET A 20 -1.06 -16.00 11.33
N PHE A 21 -1.05 -15.72 10.01
CA PHE A 21 -0.21 -14.68 9.40
C PHE A 21 -0.93 -13.33 9.19
N ALA A 22 -2.25 -13.25 9.37
CA ALA A 22 -3.02 -12.03 9.14
C ALA A 22 -2.84 -11.04 10.32
N SER A 23 -1.77 -10.24 10.29
CA SER A 23 -1.41 -9.35 11.41
C SER A 23 -2.14 -7.99 11.44
N ALA A 24 -3.18 -7.78 10.65
CA ALA A 24 -3.86 -6.48 10.61
C ALA A 24 -5.35 -6.63 10.29
N ASN A 25 -6.19 -6.29 11.27
CA ASN A 25 -7.62 -6.01 11.09
C ASN A 25 -7.81 -4.49 11.04
N PRO A 26 -8.03 -3.88 9.86
CA PRO A 26 -8.48 -2.51 9.79
C PRO A 26 -9.81 -2.32 10.52
N GLU A 27 -9.94 -1.19 11.19
CA GLU A 27 -11.16 -0.80 11.88
C GLU A 27 -12.31 -0.66 10.88
N LEU A 28 -13.39 -1.40 11.17
CA LEU A 28 -14.64 -1.33 10.44
C LEU A 28 -15.52 -0.21 11.00
N VAL A 29 -16.25 0.48 10.13
CA VAL A 29 -17.23 1.51 10.51
C VAL A 29 -18.62 1.06 10.08
N ASP A 30 -19.62 1.29 10.93
CA ASP A 30 -20.99 0.99 10.56
C ASP A 30 -21.47 1.94 9.42
N PRO A 31 -22.00 1.38 8.33
CA PRO A 31 -22.56 2.17 7.24
C PRO A 31 -23.86 2.86 7.69
N PRO A 32 -24.14 4.09 7.22
CA PRO A 32 -25.46 4.67 7.37
C PRO A 32 -26.53 3.85 6.64
N PRO A 33 -27.81 3.95 7.05
CA PRO A 33 -28.90 3.20 6.44
C PRO A 33 -28.97 3.47 4.92
N ASN A 34 -29.22 2.42 4.14
CA ASN A 34 -29.46 2.47 2.69
C ASN A 34 -28.23 2.79 1.80
N CYS A 35 -27.00 2.62 2.30
CA CYS A 35 -25.78 2.80 1.50
C CYS A 35 -25.23 1.51 0.90
N LYS A 36 -24.73 1.59 -0.34
CA LYS A 36 -24.07 0.48 -1.02
C LYS A 36 -22.66 0.30 -0.47
N ILE A 37 -22.48 -0.77 0.29
CA ILE A 37 -21.21 -1.12 0.94
C ILE A 37 -20.25 -1.73 -0.09
N VAL A 38 -18.99 -1.28 -0.09
CA VAL A 38 -17.94 -1.93 -0.88
C VAL A 38 -17.53 -3.21 -0.17
N GLY A 39 -17.77 -4.34 -0.83
CA GLY A 39 -17.38 -5.64 -0.29
C GLY A 39 -15.85 -5.77 -0.17
N VAL A 40 -15.40 -6.63 0.73
CA VAL A 40 -13.99 -7.00 0.90
C VAL A 40 -13.85 -8.51 0.70
N LYS A 41 -12.65 -8.95 0.33
CA LYS A 41 -12.32 -10.38 0.25
C LYS A 41 -10.88 -10.62 0.63
N TRP A 42 -10.59 -11.84 1.09
CA TRP A 42 -9.23 -12.27 1.29
C TRP A 42 -8.66 -12.90 0.01
N ILE A 43 -7.41 -12.56 -0.28
CA ILE A 43 -6.62 -13.16 -1.35
C ILE A 43 -5.40 -13.79 -0.73
N PHE A 44 -5.23 -15.08 -1.00
CA PHE A 44 -4.16 -15.88 -0.45
C PHE A 44 -3.19 -16.30 -1.55
N LYS A 45 -1.90 -16.28 -1.23
CA LYS A 45 -0.82 -16.71 -2.12
C LYS A 45 0.26 -17.41 -1.33
N THR A 46 0.56 -18.63 -1.74
CA THR A 46 1.75 -19.36 -1.31
C THR A 46 2.92 -18.93 -2.18
N LYS A 47 4.01 -18.48 -1.56
CA LYS A 47 5.28 -18.29 -2.23
C LYS A 47 6.12 -19.54 -2.06
N LEU A 48 6.68 -20.01 -3.16
CA LEU A 48 7.63 -21.11 -3.17
C LEU A 48 9.04 -20.55 -3.40
N LYS A 49 10.04 -21.24 -2.85
CA LYS A 49 11.45 -21.05 -3.17
C LYS A 49 11.73 -21.63 -4.57
N GLU A 50 12.91 -21.33 -5.10
CA GLU A 50 13.39 -21.94 -6.35
C GLU A 50 13.47 -23.47 -6.25
N THR A 51 13.66 -24.01 -5.04
CA THR A 51 13.68 -25.44 -4.74
C THR A 51 12.30 -26.11 -4.73
N GLY A 52 11.21 -25.33 -4.85
CA GLY A 52 9.83 -25.81 -4.76
C GLY A 52 9.27 -25.90 -3.34
N GLU A 53 10.10 -25.70 -2.31
CA GLU A 53 9.64 -25.62 -0.92
C GLU A 53 8.83 -24.34 -0.66
N ILE A 54 7.96 -24.37 0.36
CA ILE A 54 7.22 -23.19 0.79
C ILE A 54 8.18 -22.16 1.41
N ASP A 55 8.22 -20.97 0.82
CA ASP A 55 8.93 -19.80 1.34
C ASP A 55 8.05 -19.05 2.33
N LYS A 56 6.82 -18.70 1.92
CA LYS A 56 5.93 -17.85 2.72
C LYS A 56 4.48 -17.93 2.31
N PHE A 57 3.58 -17.96 3.30
CA PHE A 57 2.16 -17.68 3.10
C PHE A 57 1.89 -16.18 3.11
N LYS A 58 1.16 -15.68 2.10
CA LYS A 58 0.72 -14.29 2.02
C LYS A 58 -0.80 -14.22 2.01
N ALA A 59 -1.37 -13.57 3.02
CA ALA A 59 -2.76 -13.14 3.03
C ALA A 59 -2.85 -11.65 2.72
N ARG A 60 -3.81 -11.26 1.88
CA ARG A 60 -4.15 -9.85 1.64
C ARG A 60 -5.65 -9.66 1.81
N TRP A 61 -6.02 -8.72 2.66
CA TRP A 61 -7.38 -8.21 2.67
C TRP A 61 -7.51 -7.14 1.59
N VAL A 62 -8.45 -7.33 0.67
CA VAL A 62 -8.57 -6.52 -0.54
C VAL A 62 -10.02 -6.09 -0.71
N ALA A 63 -10.23 -4.81 -0.97
CA ALA A 63 -11.54 -4.28 -1.32
C ALA A 63 -11.92 -4.70 -2.74
N LYS A 64 -13.20 -5.01 -2.94
CA LYS A 64 -13.79 -5.25 -4.25
C LYS A 64 -14.00 -3.91 -4.97
N GLY A 65 -12.95 -3.11 -5.17
CA GLY A 65 -13.10 -1.75 -5.72
C GLY A 65 -13.62 -1.69 -7.17
N TYR A 66 -13.69 -2.83 -7.87
CA TYR A 66 -14.43 -2.93 -9.14
C TYR A 66 -15.95 -2.73 -8.96
N THR A 67 -16.49 -2.86 -7.73
CA THR A 67 -17.88 -2.54 -7.41
C THR A 67 -18.09 -1.07 -7.05
N GLN A 68 -17.03 -0.23 -7.07
CA GLN A 68 -17.14 1.20 -6.79
C GLN A 68 -17.66 1.97 -7.99
N GLU A 69 -18.61 2.88 -7.73
CA GLU A 69 -19.22 3.77 -8.70
C GLU A 69 -18.61 5.18 -8.62
N GLU A 70 -18.31 5.76 -9.78
CA GLU A 70 -17.79 7.12 -9.88
C GLU A 70 -18.87 8.13 -9.50
N GLY A 71 -18.50 9.18 -8.79
CA GLY A 71 -19.45 10.16 -8.26
C GLY A 71 -20.16 9.73 -6.98
N ILE A 72 -20.13 8.43 -6.63
CA ILE A 72 -20.65 7.90 -5.36
C ILE A 72 -19.50 7.53 -4.42
N ASN A 73 -18.66 6.56 -4.80
CA ASN A 73 -17.63 6.01 -3.93
C ASN A 73 -16.24 6.62 -4.14
N TYR A 74 -16.03 7.28 -5.27
CA TYR A 74 -14.78 7.97 -5.61
C TYR A 74 -15.06 9.06 -6.66
N ARG A 75 -14.21 10.09 -6.69
CA ARG A 75 -14.32 11.19 -7.65
C ARG A 75 -13.27 11.15 -8.75
N GLU A 76 -12.11 10.54 -8.50
CA GLU A 76 -11.01 10.46 -9.44
C GLU A 76 -10.19 9.18 -9.23
N ILE A 77 -9.46 8.76 -10.27
CA ILE A 77 -8.48 7.67 -10.19
C ILE A 77 -7.09 8.32 -10.16
N PHE A 78 -6.39 8.19 -9.04
CA PHE A 78 -5.08 8.79 -8.83
C PHE A 78 -4.00 7.71 -8.73
N SER A 79 -2.84 7.93 -9.37
CA SER A 79 -1.66 7.08 -9.20
C SER A 79 -0.39 7.92 -9.33
N PRO A 80 0.30 8.23 -8.22
CA PRO A 80 1.51 9.04 -8.23
C PRO A 80 2.70 8.18 -8.65
N VAL A 81 2.96 8.08 -9.96
CA VAL A 81 4.11 7.35 -10.48
C VAL A 81 5.23 8.32 -10.84
N ALA A 82 6.35 8.23 -10.13
CA ALA A 82 7.56 8.95 -10.48
C ALA A 82 8.07 8.48 -11.85
N ARG A 83 8.34 9.43 -12.76
CA ARG A 83 8.84 9.10 -14.10
C ARG A 83 10.32 8.72 -14.03
N LEU A 84 10.70 7.65 -14.73
CA LEU A 84 12.11 7.19 -14.79
C LEU A 84 13.08 8.27 -15.28
N LYS A 85 12.66 9.14 -16.21
CA LYS A 85 13.48 10.27 -16.67
C LYS A 85 13.84 11.22 -15.53
N THR A 86 12.86 11.57 -14.70
CA THR A 86 13.04 12.42 -13.52
C THR A 86 13.94 11.75 -12.49
N ILE A 87 13.72 10.47 -12.20
CA ILE A 87 14.55 9.69 -11.27
C ILE A 87 16.02 9.68 -11.74
N ARG A 88 16.27 9.44 -13.03
CA ARG A 88 17.62 9.43 -13.60
C ARG A 88 18.32 10.78 -13.47
N ILE A 89 17.60 11.88 -13.69
CA ILE A 89 18.15 13.23 -13.51
C ILE A 89 18.53 13.47 -12.06
N ILE A 90 17.66 13.10 -11.11
CA ILE A 90 17.93 13.24 -9.67
C ILE A 90 19.15 12.41 -9.26
N VAL A 91 19.25 11.16 -9.72
CA VAL A 91 20.40 10.29 -9.43
C VAL A 91 21.69 10.86 -10.04
N ALA A 92 21.66 11.37 -11.27
CA ALA A 92 22.83 11.99 -11.90
C ALA A 92 23.30 13.25 -11.16
N LEU A 93 22.36 14.08 -10.70
CA LEU A 93 22.66 15.25 -9.88
C LEU A 93 23.27 14.83 -8.54
N ALA A 94 22.67 13.86 -7.86
CA ALA A 94 23.19 13.32 -6.61
C ALA A 94 24.62 12.77 -6.78
N ALA A 95 24.90 12.03 -7.85
CA ALA A 95 26.24 11.53 -8.13
C ALA A 95 27.25 12.67 -8.37
N THR A 96 26.85 13.72 -9.11
CA THR A 96 27.70 14.88 -9.40
C THR A 96 28.00 15.69 -8.14
N LYS A 97 27.04 15.76 -7.22
CA LYS A 97 27.13 16.53 -5.97
C LYS A 97 27.58 15.69 -4.77
N ARG A 98 27.87 14.40 -4.99
CA ARG A 98 28.21 13.42 -3.94
C ARG A 98 27.15 13.33 -2.83
N TRP A 99 25.87 13.44 -3.19
CA TRP A 99 24.77 13.27 -2.26
C TRP A 99 24.50 11.79 -1.99
N SER A 100 24.31 11.45 -0.72
CA SER A 100 23.82 10.13 -0.31
C SER A 100 22.36 9.95 -0.74
N ILE A 101 22.05 8.79 -1.32
CA ILE A 101 20.69 8.42 -1.68
C ILE A 101 20.24 7.27 -0.77
N TYR A 102 19.10 7.43 -0.13
CA TYR A 102 18.47 6.40 0.68
C TYR A 102 17.17 5.95 0.01
N GLN A 103 16.96 4.64 -0.06
CA GLN A 103 15.72 4.04 -0.53
C GLN A 103 14.94 3.49 0.66
N VAL A 104 13.69 3.91 0.81
CA VAL A 104 12.79 3.43 1.86
C VAL A 104 11.66 2.63 1.21
N ASP A 105 11.54 1.35 1.58
CA ASP A 105 10.40 0.51 1.21
C ASP A 105 9.39 0.47 2.35
N ILE A 106 8.24 1.11 2.14
CA ILE A 106 7.21 1.29 3.17
C ILE A 106 6.25 0.11 3.12
N LYS A 107 6.32 -0.73 4.15
CA LYS A 107 5.42 -1.88 4.30
C LYS A 107 3.99 -1.39 4.46
N SER A 108 3.07 -1.98 3.70
CA SER A 108 1.64 -1.73 3.82
C SER A 108 1.23 -0.26 3.67
N ALA A 109 1.94 0.49 2.82
CA ALA A 109 1.75 1.92 2.57
C ALA A 109 0.27 2.36 2.51
N PHE A 110 -0.59 1.65 1.77
CA PHE A 110 -2.00 2.02 1.65
C PHE A 110 -2.76 2.01 2.99
N LEU A 111 -2.44 1.12 3.93
CA LEU A 111 -3.11 1.07 5.24
C LEU A 111 -2.83 2.31 6.12
N HIS A 112 -1.83 3.11 5.76
CA HIS A 112 -1.54 4.38 6.45
C HIS A 112 -2.34 5.56 5.88
N GLY A 113 -2.94 5.41 4.69
CA GLY A 113 -3.81 6.41 4.10
C GLY A 113 -5.19 6.40 4.75
N GLU A 114 -5.69 7.58 5.10
CA GLU A 114 -7.06 7.78 5.57
C GLU A 114 -7.99 8.01 4.38
N ILE A 115 -9.18 7.42 4.43
CA ILE A 115 -10.22 7.58 3.40
C ILE A 115 -11.28 8.52 3.94
N ASN A 116 -11.59 9.55 3.15
CA ASN A 116 -12.66 10.51 3.45
C ASN A 116 -13.92 10.25 2.63
N GLU A 117 -13.82 9.45 1.57
CA GLU A 117 -14.93 9.07 0.72
C GLU A 117 -15.84 8.04 1.38
N ASP A 118 -17.08 8.02 0.91
CA ASP A 118 -18.17 7.13 1.30
C ASP A 118 -17.93 5.67 0.87
N VAL A 119 -16.85 5.08 1.39
CA VAL A 119 -16.53 3.65 1.34
C VAL A 119 -16.85 3.08 2.70
N TYR A 120 -18.15 3.00 2.94
CA TYR A 120 -18.69 2.57 4.22
C TYR A 120 -18.22 1.15 4.55
N LYS A 121 -17.76 0.97 5.80
CA LYS A 121 -16.98 -0.14 6.39
C LYS A 121 -15.46 -0.02 6.48
N LEU A 122 -14.77 0.97 5.89
CA LEU A 122 -13.31 1.05 5.99
C LEU A 122 -12.85 2.42 6.49
N LYS A 123 -12.14 2.49 7.63
CA LYS A 123 -11.45 3.73 8.06
C LYS A 123 -10.15 4.00 7.30
N LYS A 124 -9.50 2.94 6.81
CA LYS A 124 -8.16 2.98 6.21
C LYS A 124 -8.20 2.54 4.76
N ALA A 125 -7.28 3.09 3.97
CA ALA A 125 -7.12 2.68 2.58
C ALA A 125 -6.68 1.23 2.45
N LEU A 126 -7.50 0.45 1.74
CA LEU A 126 -7.25 -0.95 1.44
C LEU A 126 -6.85 -1.12 -0.02
N TYR A 127 -6.03 -2.14 -0.30
CA TYR A 127 -5.75 -2.55 -1.67
C TYR A 127 -7.05 -2.80 -2.44
N GLY A 128 -7.05 -2.42 -3.71
CA GLY A 128 -8.20 -2.60 -4.60
C GLY A 128 -9.18 -1.42 -4.62
N LEU A 129 -9.12 -0.50 -3.64
CA LEU A 129 -9.88 0.75 -3.71
C LEU A 129 -9.26 1.71 -4.73
N LYS A 130 -10.11 2.39 -5.50
CA LYS A 130 -9.69 3.33 -6.55
C LYS A 130 -8.94 4.57 -6.01
N GLN A 131 -9.26 4.99 -4.79
CA GLN A 131 -8.68 6.15 -4.12
C GLN A 131 -7.52 5.81 -3.15
N ALA A 132 -7.24 4.53 -2.89
CA ALA A 132 -6.18 4.13 -1.96
C ALA A 132 -4.79 4.74 -2.27
N PRO A 133 -4.35 4.88 -3.54
CA PRO A 133 -3.09 5.54 -3.84
C PRO A 133 -3.09 7.03 -3.48
N ARG A 134 -4.23 7.74 -3.59
CA ARG A 134 -4.36 9.16 -3.21
C ARG A 134 -4.28 9.33 -1.70
N ALA A 135 -5.03 8.50 -0.97
CA ALA A 135 -5.03 8.50 0.49
C ALA A 135 -3.59 8.30 1.04
N TRP A 136 -2.86 7.35 0.46
CA TRP A 136 -1.45 7.15 0.80
C TRP A 136 -0.58 8.35 0.44
N TYR A 137 -0.69 8.87 -0.79
CA TYR A 137 0.11 10.00 -1.24
C TYR A 137 -0.09 11.24 -0.37
N SER A 138 -1.34 11.56 -0.03
CA SER A 138 -1.66 12.68 0.85
C SER A 138 -1.03 12.52 2.24
N LYS A 139 -1.05 11.30 2.79
CA LYS A 139 -0.39 11.01 4.08
C LYS A 139 1.13 11.17 3.98
N LEU A 140 1.74 10.65 2.92
CA LEU A 140 3.17 10.76 2.67
C LEU A 140 3.59 12.23 2.49
N GLU A 141 2.88 12.97 1.64
CA GLU A 141 3.11 14.39 1.39
C GLU A 141 3.01 15.21 2.67
N SER A 142 1.95 15.00 3.46
CA SER A 142 1.76 15.67 4.76
C SER A 142 2.88 15.33 5.74
N HIS A 143 3.33 14.06 5.78
CA HIS A 143 4.42 13.64 6.65
C HIS A 143 5.76 14.24 6.24
N LEU A 144 6.08 14.24 4.94
CA LEU A 144 7.31 14.83 4.43
C LEU A 144 7.35 16.35 4.65
N ALA A 145 6.22 17.03 4.42
CA ALA A 145 6.11 18.47 4.66
C ALA A 145 6.24 18.83 6.15
N ALA A 146 5.75 17.99 7.06
CA ALA A 146 5.80 18.25 8.50
C ALA A 146 7.18 18.02 9.13
N ASN A 147 8.02 17.16 8.53
CA ASN A 147 9.34 16.84 9.06
C ASN A 147 10.47 17.63 8.37
N ASP A 148 10.15 18.58 7.50
CA ASP A 148 11.12 19.24 6.59
C ASP A 148 11.97 18.23 5.78
N ASP A 149 11.51 16.97 5.68
CA ASP A 149 12.08 15.89 4.86
C ASP A 149 11.72 16.06 3.38
N LEU A 150 11.57 17.32 2.93
CA LEU A 150 11.68 17.61 1.52
C LEU A 150 13.07 17.14 1.09
N ILE A 151 13.16 16.46 -0.05
CA ILE A 151 14.44 16.10 -0.67
C ILE A 151 15.13 17.41 -1.08
N TYR A 152 15.74 18.07 -0.10
CA TYR A 152 16.52 19.28 -0.20
C TYR A 152 17.93 18.88 0.20
N THR A 153 18.67 18.50 -0.80
CA THR A 153 20.08 18.19 -0.68
C THR A 153 20.86 19.49 -0.54
N GLY A 154 21.55 19.69 0.58
CA GLY A 154 22.43 20.84 0.75
C GLY A 154 22.99 21.00 2.15
N ASN A 155 24.12 20.31 2.39
CA ASN A 155 25.16 20.57 3.39
C ASN A 155 24.75 21.10 4.78
N HIS A 156 24.65 20.18 5.74
CA HIS A 156 25.32 20.39 7.03
C HIS A 156 26.05 19.10 7.40
N GLU A 157 27.31 19.27 7.82
CA GLU A 157 28.23 18.20 8.23
C GLU A 157 27.56 17.25 9.22
N PHE A 158 27.43 15.99 8.82
CA PHE A 158 27.44 14.90 9.78
C PHE A 158 28.36 13.81 9.24
N ASP A 159 29.56 13.78 9.82
CA ASP A 159 30.40 12.59 9.81
C ASP A 159 29.61 11.45 10.43
N VAL A 160 29.25 10.47 9.62
CA VAL A 160 28.98 9.12 10.11
C VAL A 160 29.75 8.15 9.25
N LEU A 161 30.92 7.76 9.76
CA LEU A 161 31.62 6.56 9.34
C LEU A 161 30.64 5.38 9.28
N ARG A 162 30.69 4.61 8.18
CA ARG A 162 30.62 3.16 8.28
C ARG A 162 31.13 2.45 7.03
N VAL A 163 31.86 1.39 7.35
CA VAL A 163 32.53 0.34 6.57
C VAL A 163 31.73 -0.15 5.37
#